data_AF-A0A8J6T2Z1-F1
#
_entry.id   AF-A0A8J6T2Z1-F1
#
_cell.length_a   1.000
_cell.length_b   1.000
_cell.length_c   1.000
_cell.angle_alpha   90.00
_cell.angle_beta   90.00
_cell.angle_gamma   90.00
#
_symmetry.space_group_name_H-M   'P 1'
#
loop_
_entity.id
_entity.type
_entity.pdbx_description
1 polymer ?
#
loop_
_entity_poly.entity_id
_entity_poly.type
_entity_poly.pdbx_seq_one_letter_code
_entity_poly.pdbx_strand_id
1 'polypeptide(L)'
;MRRPVFVGAMLLIALIAVIYGKIHLDSLIKEGRLETSIAKVPVGDDYKQNTIDLGVQPDPNQTQLQDAPPHATGSAHQDVMAALVEARQSFKNKEAVTSEAAADPHQTPNAVIHSAEKLGEIVTLEQAHPEYSPEFQAFYLECAKDPDVITVTRVQCVEKYVKSKKLNASEETQLLSEVDPVVKRLYLQIK
;
A
#
# COMPACT_ATOMS: atom_id res chain seq x y z
N MET A 1 -4.27 48.76 -14.92
CA MET A 1 -3.77 47.79 -13.93
C MET A 1 -4.78 47.64 -12.79
N ARG A 2 -5.66 46.63 -12.81
CA ARG A 2 -6.66 46.33 -11.75
C ARG A 2 -6.99 44.83 -11.72
N ARG A 3 -6.02 43.98 -11.36
CA ARG A 3 -6.20 42.51 -11.26
C ARG A 3 -5.73 41.80 -9.96
N PRO A 4 -5.22 42.45 -8.89
CA PRO A 4 -4.88 41.70 -7.67
C PRO A 4 -6.06 41.43 -6.74
N VAL A 5 -7.17 42.17 -6.84
CA VAL A 5 -8.30 42.07 -5.87
C VAL A 5 -9.19 40.84 -6.13
N PHE A 6 -9.32 40.42 -7.39
CA PHE A 6 -10.22 39.31 -7.75
C PHE A 6 -9.69 37.94 -7.30
N VAL A 7 -8.37 37.75 -7.30
CA VAL A 7 -7.74 36.48 -6.89
C VAL A 7 -7.82 36.31 -5.37
N GLY A 8 -7.65 37.39 -4.61
CA GLY A 8 -7.81 37.38 -3.15
C GLY A 8 -9.23 37.01 -2.71
N ALA A 9 -10.25 37.52 -3.41
CA ALA A 9 -11.65 37.20 -3.11
C ALA A 9 -11.99 35.72 -3.37
N MET A 10 -11.47 35.13 -4.45
CA MET A 10 -11.68 33.71 -4.78
C MET A 10 -11.03 32.77 -3.75
N LEU A 11 -9.81 33.09 -3.30
CA LEU A 11 -9.13 32.30 -2.26
C LEU A 11 -9.87 32.36 -0.91
N LEU A 12 -10.40 33.52 -0.54
CA LEU A 12 -11.17 33.67 0.69
C LEU A 12 -12.45 32.82 0.67
N ILE A 13 -13.16 32.80 -0.46
CA ILE A 13 -14.39 32.00 -0.63
C ILE A 13 -14.08 30.50 -0.54
N ALA A 14 -13.00 30.03 -1.16
CA ALA A 14 -12.58 28.64 -1.07
C ALA A 14 -12.24 28.23 0.37
N LEU A 15 -11.55 29.10 1.12
CA LEU A 15 -11.21 28.86 2.53
C LEU A 15 -12.46 28.76 3.41
N ILE A 16 -13.45 29.64 3.19
CA ILE A 16 -14.73 29.61 3.91
C ILE A 16 -15.49 28.32 3.61
N ALA A 17 -15.51 27.85 2.35
CA ALA A 17 -16.17 26.60 1.98
C ALA A 17 -15.55 25.37 2.65
N VAL A 18 -14.21 25.31 2.74
CA VAL A 18 -13.50 24.21 3.42
C VAL A 18 -13.77 24.20 4.93
N ILE A 19 -13.75 25.38 5.57
CA ILE A 19 -14.04 25.50 7.00
C ILE A 19 -15.49 25.09 7.28
N TYR A 20 -16.44 25.55 6.46
CA TYR A 20 -17.84 25.20 6.63
C TYR A 20 -18.10 23.70 6.41
N GLY A 21 -17.46 23.09 5.41
CA GLY A 21 -17.53 21.65 5.16
C GLY A 21 -17.03 20.82 6.34
N LYS A 22 -15.91 21.23 6.95
CA LYS A 22 -15.36 20.56 8.13
C LYS A 22 -16.29 20.66 9.35
N ILE A 23 -16.80 21.86 9.63
CA ILE A 23 -17.74 22.07 10.75
C ILE A 23 -19.04 21.28 10.55
N HIS A 24 -19.54 21.22 9.31
CA HIS A 24 -20.75 20.46 9.01
C HIS A 24 -20.52 18.94 9.16
N LEU A 25 -19.37 18.43 8.72
CA LEU A 25 -19.02 17.02 8.88
C LEU A 25 -18.85 16.65 10.37
N ASP A 26 -18.19 17.50 11.16
CA ASP A 26 -18.05 17.30 12.61
C ASP A 26 -19.41 17.35 13.33
N SER A 27 -20.36 18.16 12.86
CA SER A 27 -21.74 18.18 13.37
C SER A 27 -22.48 16.88 13.07
N LEU A 28 -22.35 16.35 11.84
CA LEU A 28 -23.01 15.11 11.42
C LEU A 28 -22.46 13.87 12.17
N ILE A 29 -21.18 13.88 12.53
CA ILE A 29 -20.56 12.83 13.36
C ILE A 29 -21.07 12.95 14.81
N LYS A 30 -21.15 14.16 15.37
CA LYS A 30 -21.68 14.38 16.74
C LYS A 30 -23.17 14.06 16.88
N GLU A 31 -23.94 14.24 15.82
CA GLU A 31 -25.37 13.90 15.78
C GLU A 31 -25.64 12.40 15.57
N GLY A 32 -24.60 11.56 15.47
CA GLY A 32 -24.75 10.11 15.34
C GLY A 32 -25.39 9.66 14.03
N ARG A 33 -25.42 10.52 13.01
CA ARG A 33 -25.97 10.20 11.67
C ARG A 33 -24.97 9.50 10.75
N LEU A 34 -23.72 9.36 11.20
CA LEU A 34 -22.69 8.54 10.58
C LEU A 34 -22.22 7.54 11.62
N GLU A 35 -22.70 6.29 11.53
CA GLU A 35 -22.12 5.18 12.29
C GLU A 35 -20.69 4.95 11.77
N THR A 36 -19.70 5.41 12.52
CA THR A 36 -18.36 4.83 12.45
C THR A 36 -18.46 3.41 12.98
N SER A 37 -18.66 2.44 12.08
CA SER A 37 -18.55 1.01 12.37
C SER A 37 -17.14 0.68 12.85
N ILE A 38 -16.89 0.89 14.13
CA ILE A 38 -15.80 0.28 14.86
C ILE A 38 -16.25 -1.17 15.11
N ALA A 39 -15.68 -2.10 14.34
CA ALA A 39 -15.93 -3.52 14.51
C ALA A 39 -15.54 -3.93 15.95
N LYS A 40 -16.57 -4.31 16.72
CA LYS A 40 -16.47 -4.82 18.08
C LYS A 40 -16.02 -6.28 18.00
N VAL A 41 -14.84 -6.59 18.53
CA VAL A 41 -14.37 -7.97 18.70
C VAL A 41 -15.25 -8.66 19.75
N PRO A 42 -15.96 -9.76 19.43
CA PRO A 42 -16.54 -10.60 20.45
C PRO A 42 -15.48 -11.58 20.95
N VAL A 43 -15.08 -11.41 22.21
CA VAL A 43 -14.54 -12.50 23.03
C VAL A 43 -15.69 -13.47 23.28
N GLY A 44 -15.56 -14.70 22.80
CA GLY A 44 -16.56 -15.75 22.98
C GLY A 44 -15.91 -17.12 22.80
N ASP A 45 -15.73 -17.80 23.93
CA ASP A 45 -15.42 -19.22 24.04
C ASP A 45 -16.51 -20.07 23.37
N ASP A 46 -16.10 -20.99 22.48
CA ASP A 46 -16.75 -22.28 22.14
C ASP A 46 -16.45 -22.65 20.67
N TYR A 47 -15.29 -23.27 20.41
CA TYR A 47 -15.09 -24.07 19.20
C TYR A 47 -15.36 -25.53 19.52
N LYS A 48 -16.62 -25.95 19.36
CA LYS A 48 -16.95 -27.34 19.08
C LYS A 48 -16.36 -27.71 17.71
N GLN A 49 -15.50 -28.72 17.72
CA GLN A 49 -15.04 -29.45 16.53
C GLN A 49 -16.24 -29.87 15.66
N ASN A 50 -16.30 -29.36 14.43
CA ASN A 50 -16.99 -30.05 13.35
C ASN A 50 -15.97 -30.94 12.64
N THR A 51 -15.80 -32.16 13.13
CA THR A 51 -15.19 -33.26 12.39
C THR A 51 -16.19 -33.73 11.33
N ILE A 52 -15.95 -33.34 10.07
CA ILE A 52 -16.54 -34.03 8.92
C ILE A 52 -15.68 -35.27 8.68
N ASP A 53 -16.24 -36.44 9.00
CA ASP A 53 -15.68 -37.75 8.69
C ASP A 53 -15.85 -38.03 7.19
N LEU A 54 -14.81 -37.75 6.41
CA LEU A 54 -14.69 -38.20 5.03
C LEU A 54 -13.69 -39.36 5.03
N GLY A 55 -14.22 -40.57 5.08
CA GLY A 55 -13.46 -41.80 4.88
C GLY A 55 -12.76 -41.77 3.52
N VAL A 56 -11.48 -41.42 3.52
CA VAL A 56 -10.59 -41.58 2.38
C VAL A 56 -9.47 -42.50 2.81
N GLN A 57 -9.46 -43.69 2.22
CA GLN A 57 -8.39 -44.67 2.34
C GLN A 57 -7.11 -44.04 1.77
N PRO A 58 -6.00 -43.93 2.52
CA PRO A 58 -4.77 -43.32 2.01
C PRO A 58 -4.11 -44.26 0.99
N ASP A 59 -3.97 -43.76 -0.24
CA ASP A 59 -3.18 -44.38 -1.30
C ASP A 59 -1.68 -44.28 -0.92
N PRO A 60 -0.93 -45.39 -0.81
CA PRO A 60 0.44 -45.40 -0.32
C PRO A 60 1.49 -44.77 -1.26
N ASN A 61 1.10 -44.15 -2.38
CA ASN A 61 2.04 -43.56 -3.35
C ASN A 61 2.00 -42.02 -3.49
N GLN A 62 1.33 -41.29 -2.60
CA GLN A 62 1.37 -39.82 -2.66
C GLN A 62 2.72 -39.29 -2.14
N THR A 63 3.61 -39.00 -3.10
CA THR A 63 4.87 -38.30 -2.87
C THR A 63 4.56 -36.88 -2.39
N GLN A 64 5.28 -36.44 -1.35
CA GLN A 64 5.14 -35.16 -0.65
C GLN A 64 4.91 -33.98 -1.60
N LEU A 65 3.72 -33.36 -1.51
CA LEU A 65 3.48 -32.03 -2.04
C LEU A 65 3.75 -31.04 -0.91
N GLN A 66 4.71 -30.16 -1.18
CA GLN A 66 5.11 -29.02 -0.36
C GLN A 66 3.90 -28.19 0.05
N ASP A 67 3.94 -27.71 1.30
CA ASP A 67 3.01 -26.75 1.87
C ASP A 67 2.81 -25.56 0.92
N ALA A 68 1.66 -25.51 0.28
CA ALA A 68 1.19 -24.32 -0.42
C ALA A 68 0.82 -23.25 0.64
N PRO A 69 1.11 -21.96 0.41
CA PRO A 69 0.71 -20.91 1.33
C PRO A 69 -0.81 -20.92 1.50
N PRO A 70 -1.33 -20.65 2.71
CA PRO A 70 -2.76 -20.53 2.92
C PRO A 70 -3.24 -19.28 2.17
N HIS A 71 -4.49 -19.30 1.70
CA HIS A 71 -5.17 -18.25 0.93
C HIS A 71 -5.17 -18.42 -0.61
N ALA A 72 -5.73 -19.53 -1.09
CA ALA A 72 -6.32 -19.58 -2.43
C ALA A 72 -7.84 -19.73 -2.28
N THR A 73 -8.55 -18.61 -2.14
CA THR A 73 -10.03 -18.56 -2.06
C THR A 73 -10.66 -17.90 -3.30
N GLY A 74 -9.85 -17.55 -4.30
CA GLY A 74 -10.26 -16.91 -5.56
C GLY A 74 -9.41 -17.35 -6.76
N SER A 75 -9.66 -16.77 -7.93
CA SER A 75 -8.76 -16.96 -9.09
C SER A 75 -7.39 -16.33 -8.80
N ALA A 76 -6.32 -16.79 -9.45
CA ALA A 76 -4.96 -16.25 -9.25
C ALA A 76 -4.89 -14.71 -9.39
N HIS A 77 -5.70 -14.13 -10.27
CA HIS A 77 -5.84 -12.68 -10.41
C HIS A 77 -6.41 -12.01 -9.14
N GLN A 78 -7.41 -12.61 -8.48
CA GLN A 78 -7.96 -12.07 -7.23
C GLN A 78 -6.92 -12.09 -6.11
N ASP A 79 -6.13 -13.17 -6.02
CA ASP A 79 -5.07 -13.30 -5.01
C ASP A 79 -3.97 -12.25 -5.25
N VAL A 80 -3.58 -12.02 -6.51
CA VAL A 80 -2.65 -10.95 -6.89
C VAL A 80 -3.18 -9.57 -6.49
N MET A 81 -4.42 -9.25 -6.85
CA MET A 81 -5.00 -7.96 -6.52
C MET A 81 -5.15 -7.75 -5.01
N ALA A 82 -5.49 -8.82 -4.26
CA ALA A 82 -5.54 -8.78 -2.80
C ALA A 82 -4.16 -8.48 -2.19
N ALA A 83 -3.11 -9.16 -2.66
CA ALA A 83 -1.74 -8.92 -2.21
C ALA A 83 -1.28 -7.48 -2.50
N LEU A 84 -1.61 -6.94 -3.69
CA LEU A 84 -1.30 -5.55 -4.03
C LEU A 84 -2.01 -4.54 -3.11
N VAL A 85 -3.26 -4.81 -2.75
CA VAL A 85 -4.02 -3.96 -1.81
C VAL A 85 -3.43 -4.03 -0.41
N GLU A 86 -3.11 -5.22 0.08
CA GLU A 86 -2.48 -5.42 1.39
C GLU A 86 -1.12 -4.69 1.47
N ALA A 87 -0.28 -4.84 0.45
CA ALA A 87 1.02 -4.17 0.38
C ALA A 87 0.88 -2.64 0.41
N ARG A 88 -0.12 -2.06 -0.28
CA ARG A 88 -0.38 -0.60 -0.20
C ARG A 88 -0.67 -0.14 1.23
N GLN A 89 -1.41 -0.93 1.99
CA GLN A 89 -1.75 -0.58 3.37
C GLN A 89 -0.52 -0.66 4.27
N SER A 90 0.30 -1.70 4.12
CA SER A 90 1.51 -1.87 4.94
C SER A 90 2.55 -0.78 4.69
N PHE A 91 2.59 -0.22 3.48
CA PHE A 91 3.54 0.83 3.09
C PHE A 91 3.20 2.22 3.67
N LYS A 92 1.96 2.44 4.12
CA LYS A 92 1.44 3.73 4.61
C LYS A 92 1.59 3.87 6.12
N ASN A 93 2.81 3.66 6.63
CA ASN A 93 3.06 3.68 8.08
C ASN A 93 4.18 4.65 8.52
N LYS A 94 4.15 5.88 7.98
CA LYS A 94 5.15 6.92 8.29
C LYS A 94 5.21 7.34 9.75
N GLU A 95 4.06 7.31 10.42
CA GLU A 95 3.96 7.65 11.84
C GLU A 95 4.73 6.63 12.68
N ALA A 96 4.57 5.33 12.40
CA ALA A 96 5.37 4.30 13.06
C ALA A 96 6.86 4.45 12.78
N VAL A 97 7.25 4.73 11.53
CA VAL A 97 8.67 4.97 11.19
C VAL A 97 9.26 6.11 12.03
N THR A 98 8.51 7.21 12.18
CA THR A 98 8.97 8.37 12.95
C THR A 98 9.06 8.06 14.44
N SER A 99 8.06 7.36 14.99
CA SER A 99 8.03 6.95 16.40
C SER A 99 9.14 5.96 16.74
N GLU A 100 9.33 4.94 15.91
CA GLU A 100 10.37 3.91 16.07
C GLU A 100 11.78 4.50 15.95
N ALA A 101 12.01 5.37 14.96
CA ALA A 101 13.28 6.07 14.80
C ALA A 101 13.59 7.03 15.96
N ALA A 102 12.57 7.62 16.59
CA ALA A 102 12.75 8.45 17.78
C ALA A 102 13.09 7.60 19.02
N ALA A 103 12.56 6.38 19.11
CA ALA A 103 12.83 5.45 20.19
C ALA A 103 14.23 4.83 20.10
N ASP A 104 14.66 4.44 18.89
CA ASP A 104 16.02 3.94 18.64
C ASP A 104 16.56 4.46 17.28
N PRO A 105 17.27 5.60 17.28
CA PRO A 105 17.74 6.25 16.04
C PRO A 105 18.89 5.51 15.35
N HIS A 106 19.48 4.50 16.00
CA HIS A 106 20.58 3.72 15.44
C HIS A 106 20.11 2.44 14.75
N GLN A 107 18.83 2.09 14.90
CA GLN A 107 18.22 0.94 14.23
C GLN A 107 17.31 1.36 13.08
N THR A 108 17.21 0.48 12.09
CA THR A 108 16.20 0.62 11.03
C THR A 108 14.82 0.38 11.64
N PRO A 109 13.86 1.31 11.47
CA PRO A 109 12.50 1.11 11.95
C PRO A 109 11.87 -0.18 11.40
N ASN A 110 11.19 -0.95 12.25
CA ASN A 110 10.49 -2.18 11.88
C ASN A 110 9.48 -1.94 10.76
N ALA A 111 8.80 -0.79 10.75
CA ALA A 111 7.89 -0.43 9.68
C ALA A 111 8.59 -0.35 8.30
N VAL A 112 9.87 0.05 8.26
CA VAL A 112 10.67 0.05 7.02
C VAL A 112 11.01 -1.38 6.61
N ILE A 113 11.43 -2.22 7.56
CA ILE A 113 11.77 -3.63 7.31
C ILE A 113 10.57 -4.38 6.76
N HIS A 114 9.43 -4.30 7.43
CA HIS A 114 8.18 -4.94 7.01
C HIS A 114 7.73 -4.48 5.62
N SER A 115 7.87 -3.19 5.31
CA SER A 115 7.57 -2.67 3.96
C SER A 115 8.50 -3.26 2.90
N ALA A 116 9.79 -3.43 3.21
CA ALA A 116 10.75 -4.03 2.30
C ALA A 116 10.46 -5.53 2.06
N GLU A 117 10.09 -6.26 3.11
CA GLU A 117 9.67 -7.67 3.03
C GLU A 117 8.43 -7.81 2.15
N LYS A 118 7.39 -7.01 2.40
CA LYS A 118 6.17 -6.99 1.58
C LYS A 118 6.43 -6.63 0.13
N LEU A 119 7.33 -5.68 -0.15
CA LEU A 119 7.72 -5.40 -1.53
C LEU A 119 8.46 -6.60 -2.17
N GLY A 120 9.25 -7.34 -1.40
CA GLY A 120 9.89 -8.59 -1.82
C GLY A 120 8.89 -9.69 -2.19
N GLU A 121 7.81 -9.83 -1.42
CA GLU A 121 6.69 -10.73 -1.73
C GLU A 121 6.03 -10.34 -3.06
N ILE A 122 5.74 -9.05 -3.28
CA ILE A 122 5.15 -8.57 -4.54
C ILE A 122 6.06 -8.86 -5.74
N VAL A 123 7.37 -8.69 -5.60
CA VAL A 123 8.33 -8.99 -6.67
C VAL A 123 8.35 -10.49 -6.99
N THR A 124 8.28 -11.34 -5.98
CA THR A 124 8.19 -12.79 -6.17
C THR A 124 6.89 -13.16 -6.89
N LEU A 125 5.78 -12.50 -6.52
CA LEU A 125 4.48 -12.72 -7.14
C LEU A 125 4.43 -12.27 -8.60
N GLU A 126 5.08 -11.15 -8.94
CA GLU A 126 5.23 -10.68 -10.32
C GLU A 126 6.01 -11.67 -11.18
N GLN A 127 7.05 -12.30 -10.62
CA GLN A 127 7.81 -13.33 -11.32
C GLN A 127 7.01 -14.61 -11.54
N ALA A 128 6.15 -14.96 -10.59
CA ALA A 128 5.26 -16.12 -10.69
C ALA A 128 4.12 -15.90 -11.69
N HIS A 129 3.65 -14.65 -11.84
CA HIS A 129 2.52 -14.29 -12.70
C HIS A 129 2.85 -13.14 -13.66
N PRO A 130 3.75 -13.36 -14.64
CA PRO A 130 4.15 -12.33 -15.60
C PRO A 130 2.99 -11.83 -16.48
N GLU A 131 1.91 -12.62 -16.62
CA GLU A 131 0.68 -12.22 -17.32
C GLU A 131 -0.02 -11.01 -16.70
N TYR A 132 0.21 -10.73 -15.42
CA TYR A 132 -0.34 -9.56 -14.70
C TYR A 132 0.69 -8.43 -14.53
N SER A 133 1.76 -8.41 -15.35
CA SER A 133 2.76 -7.34 -15.32
C SER A 133 2.17 -5.92 -15.37
N PRO A 134 1.12 -5.61 -16.15
CA PRO A 134 0.50 -4.29 -16.15
C PRO A 134 0.01 -3.84 -14.76
N GLU A 135 -0.58 -4.75 -13.98
CA GLU A 135 -1.09 -4.51 -12.64
C GLU A 135 0.05 -4.22 -11.66
N PHE A 136 1.13 -5.01 -11.70
CA PHE A 136 2.34 -4.76 -10.89
C PHE A 136 3.00 -3.42 -11.25
N GLN A 137 3.12 -3.12 -12.54
CA GLN A 137 3.66 -1.83 -13.01
C GLN A 137 2.81 -0.65 -12.55
N ALA A 138 1.48 -0.76 -12.64
CA ALA A 138 0.57 0.27 -12.12
C ALA A 138 0.75 0.45 -10.61
N PHE A 139 0.83 -0.64 -9.86
CA PHE A 139 1.09 -0.63 -8.42
C PHE A 139 2.41 0.07 -8.08
N TYR A 140 3.52 -0.25 -8.73
CA TYR A 140 4.82 0.39 -8.45
C TYR A 140 4.78 1.88 -8.74
N LEU A 141 4.13 2.30 -9.84
CA LEU A 141 4.01 3.71 -10.19
C LEU A 141 3.16 4.48 -9.17
N GLU A 142 2.03 3.91 -8.75
CA GLU A 142 1.17 4.48 -7.71
C GLU A 142 1.93 4.58 -6.38
N CYS A 143 2.58 3.50 -5.95
CA CYS A 143 3.43 3.46 -4.76
C CYS A 143 4.52 4.55 -4.77
N ALA A 144 5.19 4.76 -5.90
CA ALA A 144 6.23 5.78 -6.03
C ALA A 144 5.69 7.22 -5.87
N LYS A 145 4.46 7.47 -6.34
CA LYS A 145 3.85 8.79 -6.35
C LYS A 145 3.08 9.11 -5.07
N ASP A 146 2.66 8.11 -4.31
CA ASP A 146 1.86 8.28 -3.10
C ASP A 146 2.66 8.98 -1.97
N PRO A 147 2.25 10.16 -1.51
CA PRO A 147 2.93 10.90 -0.46
C PRO A 147 2.75 10.27 0.93
N ASP A 148 1.85 9.32 1.14
CA ASP A 148 1.67 8.63 2.43
C ASP A 148 2.57 7.41 2.57
N VAL A 149 3.13 6.91 1.46
CA VAL A 149 4.05 5.78 1.46
C VAL A 149 5.43 6.18 1.99
N ILE A 150 6.02 5.32 2.83
CA ILE A 150 7.37 5.47 3.38
C ILE A 150 8.38 5.81 2.27
N THR A 151 9.17 6.87 2.46
CA THR A 151 10.03 7.45 1.40
C THR A 151 10.98 6.42 0.77
N VAL A 152 11.60 5.56 1.57
CA VAL A 152 12.50 4.51 1.08
C VAL A 152 11.73 3.50 0.21
N THR A 153 10.52 3.10 0.62
CA THR A 153 9.65 2.23 -0.17
C THR A 153 9.26 2.87 -1.50
N ARG A 154 8.98 4.19 -1.53
CA ARG A 154 8.74 4.92 -2.79
C ARG A 154 9.91 4.83 -3.75
N VAL A 155 11.14 4.97 -3.24
CA VAL A 155 12.38 4.85 -4.04
C VAL A 155 12.50 3.43 -4.61
N GLN A 156 12.26 2.41 -3.80
CA GLN A 156 12.29 1.02 -4.26
C GLN A 156 11.20 0.75 -5.31
N CYS A 157 10.00 1.31 -5.14
CA CYS A 157 8.92 1.23 -6.13
C CYS A 157 9.31 1.88 -7.47
N VAL A 158 10.01 3.04 -7.47
CA VAL A 158 10.57 3.62 -8.71
C VAL A 158 11.55 2.66 -9.37
N GLU A 159 12.48 2.11 -8.61
CA GLU A 159 13.48 1.17 -9.12
C GLU A 159 12.82 -0.07 -9.76
N LYS A 160 11.80 -0.63 -9.09
CA LYS A 160 11.05 -1.78 -9.61
C LYS A 160 10.26 -1.43 -10.85
N TYR A 161 9.61 -0.26 -10.90
CA TYR A 161 8.90 0.19 -12.10
C TYR A 161 9.84 0.33 -13.30
N VAL A 162 11.00 0.99 -13.12
CA VAL A 162 12.01 1.17 -14.18
C VAL A 162 12.49 -0.18 -14.70
N LYS A 163 12.78 -1.13 -13.80
CA LYS A 163 13.25 -2.48 -14.15
C LYS A 163 12.18 -3.32 -14.85
N SER A 164 10.95 -3.34 -14.31
CA SER A 164 9.83 -4.13 -14.85
C SER A 164 9.44 -3.64 -16.24
N LYS A 165 9.31 -2.32 -16.43
CA LYS A 165 8.95 -1.72 -17.72
C LYS A 165 10.13 -1.59 -18.70
N LYS A 166 11.35 -1.86 -18.24
CA LYS A 166 12.61 -1.72 -19.00
C LYS A 166 12.76 -0.33 -19.63
N LEU A 167 12.50 0.70 -18.83
CA LEU A 167 12.57 2.08 -19.30
C LEU A 167 13.98 2.43 -19.77
N ASN A 168 14.05 3.17 -20.88
CA ASN A 168 15.31 3.78 -21.30
C ASN A 168 15.60 5.06 -20.49
N ALA A 169 16.81 5.61 -20.64
CA ALA A 169 17.25 6.77 -19.86
C ALA A 169 16.36 8.02 -20.05
N SER A 170 15.78 8.21 -21.24
CA SER A 170 14.87 9.33 -21.51
C SER A 170 13.53 9.16 -20.78
N GLU A 171 12.94 7.96 -20.87
CA GLU A 171 11.69 7.63 -20.20
C GLU A 171 11.84 7.64 -18.67
N GLU A 172 12.97 7.16 -18.17
CA GLU A 172 13.31 7.23 -16.75
C GLU A 172 13.43 8.69 -16.29
N THR A 173 14.09 9.55 -17.08
CA THR A 173 14.19 10.99 -16.76
C THR A 173 12.81 11.64 -16.71
N GLN A 174 11.90 11.27 -17.63
CA GLN A 174 10.52 11.74 -17.64
C GLN A 174 9.77 11.27 -16.38
N LEU A 175 9.85 9.99 -16.04
CA LEU A 175 9.27 9.44 -14.80
C LEU A 175 9.77 10.23 -13.58
N LEU A 176 11.08 10.45 -13.49
CA LEU A 176 11.71 11.16 -12.39
C LEU A 176 11.31 12.64 -12.32
N SER A 177 10.75 13.23 -13.38
CA SER A 177 10.20 14.58 -13.34
C SER A 177 8.82 14.64 -12.66
N GLU A 178 8.14 13.50 -12.54
CA GLU A 178 6.79 13.38 -11.98
C GLU A 178 6.76 12.87 -10.52
N VAL A 179 7.90 12.41 -10.00
CA VAL A 179 8.02 11.95 -8.60
C VAL A 179 8.54 13.06 -7.69
N ASP A 180 8.34 12.88 -6.39
CA ASP A 180 8.81 13.83 -5.38
C ASP A 180 10.34 14.07 -5.50
N PRO A 181 10.82 15.32 -5.39
CA PRO A 181 12.25 15.64 -5.53
C PRO A 181 13.17 14.90 -4.56
N VAL A 182 12.70 14.56 -3.36
CA VAL A 182 13.46 13.78 -2.37
C VAL A 182 13.59 12.34 -2.86
N VAL A 183 12.51 11.73 -3.33
CA VAL A 183 12.51 10.38 -3.91
C VAL A 183 13.42 10.32 -5.12
N LYS A 184 13.33 11.28 -6.04
CA LYS A 184 14.23 11.41 -7.20
C LYS A 184 15.70 11.44 -6.78
N ARG A 185 16.03 12.31 -5.81
CA ARG A 185 17.42 12.48 -5.35
C ARG A 185 17.96 11.18 -4.78
N LEU A 186 17.18 10.51 -3.91
CA LEU A 186 17.58 9.26 -3.28
C LEU A 186 17.73 8.14 -4.31
N TYR A 187 16.79 8.03 -5.27
CA TYR A 187 16.88 7.06 -6.35
C TYR A 187 18.17 7.22 -7.18
N LEU A 188 18.53 8.46 -7.53
CA LEU A 188 19.76 8.74 -8.28
C LEU A 188 21.04 8.48 -7.48
N GLN A 189 20.98 8.39 -6.15
CA GLN A 189 22.15 8.08 -5.31
C GLN A 189 22.42 6.58 -5.19
N ILE A 190 21.40 5.74 -5.38
CA ILE A 190 21.50 4.28 -5.25
C ILE A 190 21.65 3.56 -6.59
N LYS A 191 21.53 4.29 -7.70
CA LYS A 191 21.73 3.81 -9.06
C LYS A 191 23.21 3.84 -9.44
#